data_AF-A0A2A2Q4D9-F1
#
_entry.id   AF-A0A2A2Q4D9-F1
#
_cell.length_a   1.000
_cell.length_b   1.000
_cell.length_c   1.000
_cell.angle_alpha   90.00
_cell.angle_beta   90.00
_cell.angle_gamma   90.00
#
_symmetry.space_group_name_H-M   'P 1'
#
loop_
_entity.id
_entity.type
_entity.pdbx_description
1 polymer ?
#
loop_
_entity_poly.entity_id
_entity_poly.type
_entity_poly.pdbx_seq_one_letter_code
_entity_poly.pdbx_strand_id
1 'polypeptide(L)'
;MGYGIFFMLGVIVSLAILVAQWVGILGLRHVGRSGAWWSMAVGVAFSTLGLITSFALPFLFSRGIGGGSQHFAFIASSAIPAFGSLLFAIGFAMHGLKASRSASRMQELEQLTAAMSEEINQLREAGSKAV
;
A
#
# COMPACT_ATOMS: atom_id res chain seq x y z
N MET A 1 29.64 17.45 14.77
CA MET A 1 28.85 17.97 13.62
C MET A 1 28.23 16.89 12.73
N GLY A 2 28.84 15.70 12.55
CA GLY A 2 28.31 14.68 11.63
C GLY A 2 26.93 14.09 11.95
N TYR A 3 26.60 13.87 13.24
CA TYR A 3 25.35 13.20 13.64
C TYR A 3 24.07 13.93 13.23
N GLY A 4 24.09 15.27 13.14
CA GLY A 4 22.90 16.06 12.80
C GLY A 4 22.48 15.88 11.33
N ILE A 5 23.43 15.75 10.41
CA ILE A 5 23.16 15.60 8.97
C ILE A 5 22.56 14.22 8.69
N PHE A 6 23.13 13.16 9.24
CA PHE A 6 22.59 11.80 9.07
C PHE A 6 21.19 11.65 9.67
N PHE A 7 20.96 12.28 10.83
CA PHE A 7 19.62 12.30 11.44
C PHE A 7 18.61 13.02 10.54
N MET A 8 18.92 14.25 10.10
CA MET A 8 18.06 15.01 9.18
C MET A 8 17.75 14.25 7.89
N LEU A 9 18.76 13.62 7.28
CA LEU A 9 18.58 12.80 6.08
C LEU A 9 17.64 11.62 6.35
N GLY A 10 17.81 10.93 7.48
CA GLY A 10 16.90 9.87 7.92
C GLY A 10 15.46 10.35 8.03
N VAL A 11 15.21 11.51 8.64
CA VAL A 11 13.87 12.11 8.76
C VAL A 11 13.26 12.37 7.38
N ILE A 12 14.00 13.00 6.48
CA ILE A 12 13.51 13.33 5.13
C ILE A 12 13.13 12.06 4.37
N VAL A 13 13.99 11.03 4.41
CA VAL A 13 13.72 9.74 3.76
C VAL A 13 12.48 9.07 4.39
N SER A 14 12.37 9.04 5.72
CA SER A 14 11.21 8.46 6.39
C SER A 14 9.90 9.20 6.06
N LEU A 15 9.93 10.53 5.97
CA LEU A 15 8.78 11.33 5.55
C LEU A 15 8.40 11.05 4.10
N ALA A 16 9.38 10.95 3.18
CA ALA A 16 9.12 10.61 1.79
C ALA A 16 8.46 9.23 1.65
N ILE A 17 8.95 8.23 2.40
CA ILE A 17 8.34 6.90 2.47
C ILE A 17 6.91 6.98 2.99
N LEU A 18 6.68 7.73 4.08
CA LEU A 18 5.35 7.86 4.68
C LEU A 18 4.36 8.52 3.71
N VAL A 19 4.78 9.58 3.00
CA VAL A 19 3.96 10.23 1.97
C VAL A 19 3.64 9.24 0.85
N ALA A 20 4.63 8.48 0.35
CA ALA A 20 4.40 7.48 -0.67
C ALA A 20 3.39 6.39 -0.23
N GLN A 21 3.47 5.96 1.02
CA GLN A 21 2.52 5.02 1.61
C GLN A 21 1.08 5.57 1.66
N TRP A 22 0.91 6.82 2.11
CA TRP A 22 -0.39 7.50 2.12
C TRP A 22 -0.95 7.70 0.71
N VAL A 23 -0.12 8.13 -0.23
CA VAL A 23 -0.50 8.26 -1.66
C VAL A 23 -0.93 6.89 -2.22
N GLY A 24 -0.23 5.81 -1.89
CA GLY A 24 -0.59 4.46 -2.29
C GLY A 24 -1.98 4.03 -1.79
N ILE A 25 -2.30 4.30 -0.52
CA ILE A 25 -3.65 4.04 0.04
C ILE A 25 -4.73 4.86 -0.66
N LEU A 26 -4.47 6.16 -0.86
CA LEU A 26 -5.44 7.07 -1.45
C LEU A 26 -5.68 6.74 -2.92
N GLY A 27 -4.63 6.38 -3.67
CA GLY A 27 -4.73 5.96 -5.07
C GLY A 27 -5.54 4.67 -5.22
N LEU A 28 -5.37 3.71 -4.32
CA LEU A 28 -6.07 2.42 -4.38
C LEU A 28 -7.45 2.42 -3.73
N ARG A 29 -7.91 3.55 -3.17
CA ARG A 29 -9.22 3.64 -2.48
C ARG A 29 -10.40 3.31 -3.40
N HIS A 30 -10.26 3.56 -4.71
CA HIS A 30 -11.32 3.39 -5.70
C HIS A 30 -11.49 1.94 -6.18
N VAL A 31 -10.46 1.10 -6.02
CA VAL A 31 -10.46 -0.30 -6.48
C VAL A 31 -11.19 -1.22 -5.48
N GLY A 32 -11.59 -0.70 -4.32
CA GLY A 32 -12.44 -1.37 -3.34
C GLY A 32 -11.74 -1.62 -2.00
N ARG A 33 -12.52 -1.53 -0.91
CA ARG A 33 -12.04 -1.69 0.48
C ARG A 33 -11.97 -3.17 0.89
N SER A 34 -11.09 -3.92 0.23
CA SER A 34 -10.85 -5.32 0.59
C SER A 34 -9.96 -5.48 1.83
N GLY A 35 -9.84 -6.69 2.37
CA GLY A 35 -8.93 -6.97 3.50
C GLY A 35 -7.47 -6.54 3.26
N ALA A 36 -7.00 -6.55 2.00
CA ALA A 36 -5.67 -6.07 1.64
C ALA A 36 -5.54 -4.54 1.78
N TRP A 37 -6.62 -3.80 1.49
CA TRP A 37 -6.65 -2.35 1.72
C TRP A 37 -6.60 -2.03 3.22
N TRP A 38 -7.31 -2.81 4.05
CA TRP A 38 -7.24 -2.65 5.50
C TRP A 38 -5.86 -3.00 6.07
N SER A 39 -5.19 -4.03 5.57
CA SER A 39 -3.81 -4.34 6.01
C SER A 39 -2.84 -3.22 5.63
N MET A 40 -3.01 -2.60 4.45
CA MET A 40 -2.28 -1.38 4.09
C MET A 40 -2.57 -0.24 5.07
N ALA A 41 -3.84 0.05 5.36
CA ALA A 41 -4.24 1.12 6.27
C ALA A 41 -3.66 0.95 7.67
N VAL A 42 -3.70 -0.27 8.21
CA VAL A 42 -3.07 -0.61 9.49
C VAL A 42 -1.55 -0.44 9.42
N GLY A 43 -0.91 -0.87 8.34
CA GLY A 43 0.53 -0.69 8.12
C GLY A 43 0.96 0.79 8.11
N VAL A 44 0.18 1.65 7.43
CA VAL A 44 0.43 3.10 7.41
C VAL A 44 0.15 3.74 8.77
N ALA A 45 -0.89 3.32 9.48
CA ALA A 45 -1.15 3.78 10.83
C ALA A 45 0.01 3.45 11.78
N PHE A 46 0.52 2.21 11.76
CA PHE A 46 1.70 1.81 12.53
C PHE A 46 2.96 2.57 12.11
N SER A 47 3.18 2.77 10.81
CA SER A 47 4.32 3.54 10.31
C SER A 47 4.27 5.00 10.76
N THR A 48 3.09 5.62 10.72
CA THR A 48 2.86 6.99 11.18
C THR A 48 3.08 7.09 12.69
N LEU A 49 2.50 6.17 13.48
CA LEU A 49 2.67 6.14 14.93
C LEU A 49 4.12 5.91 15.31
N GLY A 50 4.81 4.96 14.67
CA GLY A 50 6.22 4.69 14.91
C GLY A 50 7.11 5.89 14.61
N LEU A 51 6.80 6.64 13.55
CA LEU A 51 7.51 7.87 13.22
C LEU A 51 7.26 8.96 14.28
N ILE A 52 6.00 9.16 14.70
CA ILE A 52 5.65 10.11 15.77
C ILE A 52 6.37 9.74 17.08
N THR A 53 6.34 8.46 17.49
CA THR A 53 6.99 8.03 18.74
C THR A 53 8.50 8.17 18.66
N SER A 54 9.12 7.93 17.50
CA SER A 54 10.56 8.15 17.29
C SER A 54 11.00 9.59 17.53
N PHE A 55 10.13 10.57 17.27
CA PHE A 55 10.41 11.99 17.53
C PHE A 55 9.94 12.46 18.91
N ALA A 56 8.77 11.99 19.35
CA ALA A 56 8.16 12.43 20.60
C ALA A 56 8.86 11.84 21.82
N LEU A 57 9.28 10.56 21.79
CA LEU A 57 9.88 9.89 22.94
C LEU A 57 11.20 10.55 23.38
N PRO A 58 12.19 10.80 22.50
CA PRO A 58 13.43 11.47 22.91
C PRO A 58 13.17 12.85 23.51
N PHE A 59 12.21 13.60 22.96
CA PHE A 59 11.81 14.91 23.49
C PHE A 59 11.20 14.81 24.88
N LEU A 60 10.28 13.86 25.12
CA LEU A 60 9.66 13.63 26.42
C LEU A 60 10.68 13.17 27.47
N PHE A 61 11.58 12.24 27.11
CA PHE A 61 12.67 11.81 28.00
C PHE A 61 13.64 12.95 28.33
N SER A 62 13.95 13.83 27.37
CA SER A 62 14.81 15.00 27.63
C SER A 62 14.21 15.99 28.64
N ARG A 63 12.88 15.99 28.80
CA ARG A 63 12.15 16.80 29.79
C ARG A 63 11.94 16.08 31.13
N GLY A 64 12.49 14.89 31.31
CA GLY A 64 12.28 14.08 32.52
C GLY A 64 10.86 13.51 32.64
N ILE A 65 10.07 13.57 31.57
CA ILE A 65 8.69 13.09 31.55
C ILE A 65 8.71 11.65 31.03
N GLY A 66 8.66 10.68 31.93
CA GLY A 66 8.60 9.25 31.63
C GLY A 66 9.68 8.44 32.33
N GLY A 67 9.29 7.67 33.35
CA GLY A 67 10.17 6.75 34.09
C GLY A 67 10.40 5.39 33.41
N GLY A 68 10.25 5.31 32.08
CA GLY A 68 10.38 4.07 31.31
C GLY A 68 11.84 3.74 30.95
N SER A 69 12.12 2.46 30.68
CA SER A 69 13.45 2.06 30.20
C SER A 69 13.71 2.60 28.79
N GLN A 70 14.78 3.39 28.64
CA GLN A 70 15.16 4.00 27.35
C GLN A 70 15.37 2.94 26.26
N HIS A 71 15.78 1.72 26.63
CA HIS A 71 15.94 0.59 25.72
C HIS A 71 14.61 0.13 25.11
N PHE A 72 13.53 0.03 25.90
CA PHE A 72 12.23 -0.36 25.36
C PHE A 72 11.69 0.70 24.39
N ALA A 73 11.85 1.97 24.72
CA ALA A 73 11.48 3.08 23.85
C ALA A 73 12.24 3.04 22.52
N PHE A 74 13.55 2.77 22.57
CA PHE A 74 14.38 2.64 21.37
C PHE A 74 13.97 1.47 20.48
N ILE A 75 13.73 0.29 21.08
CA ILE A 75 13.27 -0.90 20.34
C ILE A 75 11.89 -0.66 19.73
N ALA A 76 10.94 -0.09 20.49
CA ALA A 76 9.61 0.23 19.99
C ALA A 76 9.66 1.25 18.84
N SER A 77 10.50 2.28 18.95
CA SER A 77 10.65 3.32 17.92
C SER A 77 11.22 2.79 16.60
N SER A 78 12.01 1.72 16.62
CA SER A 78 12.58 1.10 15.42
C SER A 78 11.74 -0.06 14.86
N ALA A 79 11.17 -0.90 15.74
CA ALA A 79 10.40 -2.07 15.33
C ALA A 79 9.02 -1.71 14.79
N ILE A 80 8.32 -0.74 15.39
CA ILE A 80 6.94 -0.40 15.00
C ILE A 80 6.87 0.15 13.55
N PRO A 81 7.71 1.12 13.13
CA PRO A 81 7.68 1.59 11.73
C PRO A 81 8.08 0.51 10.72
N ALA A 82 9.06 -0.33 11.07
CA ALA A 82 9.48 -1.43 10.21
C ALA A 82 8.35 -2.44 10.00
N PHE A 83 7.66 -2.81 11.07
CA PHE A 83 6.50 -3.70 11.01
C PHE A 83 5.33 -3.07 10.24
N GLY A 84 5.07 -1.78 10.46
CA GLY A 84 4.08 -1.03 9.69
C GLY A 84 4.37 -1.02 8.19
N SER A 85 5.63 -0.80 7.81
CA SER A 85 6.06 -0.79 6.41
C SER A 85 5.96 -2.18 5.78
N LEU A 86 6.26 -3.24 6.54
CA LEU A 86 6.10 -4.61 6.09
C LEU A 86 4.63 -4.97 5.86
N LEU A 87 3.74 -4.63 6.79
CA LEU A 87 2.30 -4.83 6.64
C LEU A 87 1.75 -4.08 5.42
N PHE A 88 2.22 -2.85 5.21
CA PHE A 88 1.88 -2.07 4.03
C PHE A 88 2.32 -2.78 2.74
N ALA A 89 3.57 -3.23 2.67
CA ALA A 89 4.10 -3.92 1.50
C ALA A 89 3.34 -5.22 1.18
N ILE A 90 3.01 -6.01 2.21
CA ILE A 90 2.20 -7.23 2.06
C ILE A 90 0.80 -6.89 1.54
N GLY A 91 0.15 -5.87 2.12
CA GLY A 91 -1.16 -5.40 1.66
C GLY A 91 -1.13 -4.91 0.22
N PHE A 92 -0.12 -4.13 -0.14
CA PHE A 92 0.08 -3.61 -1.49
C PHE A 92 0.30 -4.74 -2.50
N ALA A 93 1.16 -5.71 -2.19
CA ALA A 93 1.42 -6.86 -3.05
C ALA A 93 0.15 -7.71 -3.26
N MET A 94 -0.60 -8.00 -2.19
CA MET A 94 -1.89 -8.70 -2.31
C MET A 94 -2.89 -7.94 -3.18
N HIS A 95 -2.92 -6.61 -3.08
CA HIS A 95 -3.78 -5.77 -3.89
C HIS A 95 -3.37 -5.82 -5.38
N GLY A 96 -2.06 -5.75 -5.66
CA GLY A 96 -1.51 -5.88 -7.01
C GLY A 96 -1.83 -7.23 -7.66
N LEU A 97 -1.71 -8.33 -6.91
CA LEU A 97 -2.08 -9.66 -7.41
C LEU A 97 -3.58 -9.77 -7.75
N LYS A 98 -4.45 -9.16 -6.94
CA LYS A 98 -5.89 -9.11 -7.24
C LYS A 98 -6.17 -8.28 -8.49
N ALA A 99 -5.56 -7.11 -8.62
CA ALA A 99 -5.71 -6.25 -9.78
C ALA A 99 -5.25 -6.96 -11.07
N SER A 100 -4.11 -7.65 -11.03
CA SER A 100 -3.59 -8.43 -12.16
C SER A 100 -4.55 -9.55 -12.58
N ARG A 101 -5.12 -10.29 -11.62
CA ARG A 101 -6.12 -11.33 -11.92
C ARG A 101 -7.40 -10.75 -12.51
N SER A 102 -7.86 -9.61 -12.01
CA SER A 102 -9.03 -8.93 -12.56
C SER A 102 -8.77 -8.44 -13.99
N ALA A 103 -7.58 -7.92 -14.28
CA ALA A 103 -7.20 -7.50 -15.63
C ALA A 103 -7.16 -8.69 -16.61
N SER A 104 -6.58 -9.84 -16.21
CA SER A 104 -6.60 -11.07 -17.02
C SER A 104 -8.01 -11.50 -17.38
N ARG A 105 -8.92 -11.50 -16.38
CA ARG A 105 -10.33 -11.87 -16.60
C ARG A 105 -11.05 -10.89 -17.53
N MET A 106 -10.76 -9.58 -17.43
CA MET A 106 -11.32 -8.60 -18.35
C MET A 106 -10.86 -8.86 -19.78
N GLN A 107 -9.57 -9.15 -19.98
CA GLN A 107 -9.03 -9.49 -21.30
C GLN A 107 -9.64 -10.78 -21.87
N GLU A 108 -9.83 -11.81 -21.05
CA GLU A 108 -10.52 -13.04 -21.45
C GLU A 108 -11.97 -12.76 -21.87
N LEU A 109 -12.68 -11.90 -21.14
CA LEU A 109 -14.07 -11.51 -21.48
C LEU A 109 -14.14 -10.68 -22.77
N GLU A 110 -13.17 -9.79 -23.00
CA GLU A 110 -13.07 -9.04 -24.25
C GLU A 110 -12.83 -9.96 -25.45
N GLN A 111 -11.96 -10.97 -25.30
CA GLN A 111 -11.72 -11.98 -26.33
C GLN A 111 -12.96 -12.82 -26.63
N LEU A 112 -13.67 -13.27 -25.59
CA LEU A 112 -14.93 -14.01 -25.78
C LEU A 112 -16.00 -13.16 -26.44
N THR A 113 -16.11 -11.88 -26.08
CA THR A 113 -17.08 -10.95 -26.68
C THR A 113 -16.75 -10.70 -28.16
N ALA A 114 -15.47 -10.57 -28.51
CA ALA A 114 -15.04 -10.44 -29.89
C ALA A 114 -15.37 -11.71 -30.71
N ALA A 115 -15.07 -12.90 -30.17
CA ALA A 115 -15.38 -14.17 -30.82
C ALA A 115 -16.90 -14.37 -31.02
N MET A 116 -17.71 -14.10 -30.00
CA MET A 116 -19.18 -14.15 -30.13
C MET A 116 -19.72 -13.16 -31.16
N SER A 117 -19.14 -11.95 -31.23
CA SER A 117 -19.53 -10.96 -32.24
C SER A 117 -19.23 -11.45 -33.66
N GLU A 118 -18.14 -12.20 -33.85
CA GLU A 118 -17.78 -12.77 -35.14
C GLU A 118 -18.71 -13.91 -35.53
N GLU A 119 -19.02 -14.83 -34.60
CA GLU A 119 -20.00 -15.90 -34.83
C GLU A 119 -21.38 -15.35 -35.21
N ILE A 120 -21.85 -14.30 -34.53
CA ILE A 120 -23.13 -13.65 -34.85
C ILE A 120 -23.11 -13.07 -36.27
N ASN A 121 -22.00 -12.43 -36.68
CA ASN A 121 -21.86 -11.90 -38.03
C ASN A 121 -21.85 -13.02 -39.08
N GLN A 122 -21.14 -14.11 -38.83
CA GLN A 122 -21.11 -15.28 -39.72
C GLN A 122 -22.51 -15.90 -39.88
N LEU A 123 -23.25 -16.08 -38.77
CA LEU A 123 -24.62 -16.59 -38.80
C LEU A 123 -25.57 -15.67 -39.56
N ARG A 124 -25.40 -14.35 -39.43
CA ARG A 124 -26.19 -13.34 -40.15
C ARG A 124 -25.93 -13.41 -41.66
N GLU A 125 -24.66 -13.54 -42.07
CA GLU A 125 -24.29 -13.69 -43.47
C GLU A 125 -24.80 -15.00 -44.08
N ALA A 126 -24.69 -16.11 -43.32
CA ALA A 126 -25.21 -17.40 -43.74
C ALA A 126 -26.73 -17.37 -43.92
N GLY A 127 -27.46 -16.77 -42.96
CA GLY A 127 -28.91 -16.58 -43.06
C GLY A 127 -29.32 -15.71 -44.25
N SER A 128 -28.56 -14.66 -44.56
CA SER A 128 -28.83 -13.80 -45.73
C SER A 128 -28.64 -14.49 -47.08
N LYS A 129 -27.82 -15.55 -47.16
CA LYS A 129 -27.61 -16.32 -48.40
C LYS A 129 -28.68 -17.40 -48.63
N ALA A 130 -29.41 -17.78 -47.58
CA ALA A 130 -30.41 -18.84 -47.64
C ALA A 130 -31.81 -18.34 -48.07
N VAL A 131 -32.01 -17.02 -48.10
CA VAL A 131 -33.24 -16.34 -48.55
C VAL A 131 -33.04 -15.84 -49.98
#